data_AF-A0A2N4YGM5-F1
#
_entry.id   AF-A0A2N4YGM5-F1
#
_cell.length_a   1.000
_cell.length_b   1.000
_cell.length_c   1.000
_cell.angle_alpha   90.00
_cell.angle_beta   90.00
_cell.angle_gamma   90.00
#
_symmetry.space_group_name_H-M   'P 1'
#
loop_
_entity.id
_entity.type
_entity.pdbx_description
1 polymer ?
#
loop_
_entity_poly.entity_id
_entity_poly.type
_entity_poly.pdbx_seq_one_letter_code
_entity_poly.pdbx_strand_id
1 'polypeptide(L)' 'MDPQEKLALAAWAEMKGESVTEYIKRLIASDMAAGSPQARAAAWYRENASALSDEAQVIERDGVPGSHLAMNYPGRNE' A
#
# COMPACT_ATOMS: atom_id res chain seq x y z
N MET A 1 -4.65 -3.84 -16.01
CA MET A 1 -4.17 -2.70 -15.23
C MET A 1 -4.78 -1.46 -15.82
N ASP A 2 -5.51 -0.76 -14.99
CA ASP A 2 -6.15 0.50 -15.31
C ASP A 2 -5.09 1.57 -15.70
N PRO A 3 -5.39 2.52 -16.61
CA PRO A 3 -4.42 3.54 -17.01
C PRO A 3 -3.94 4.41 -15.84
N GLN A 4 -4.79 4.67 -14.83
CA GLN A 4 -4.42 5.45 -13.67
C GLN A 4 -3.44 4.68 -12.77
N GLU A 5 -3.66 3.37 -12.60
CA GLU A 5 -2.74 2.49 -11.88
C GLU A 5 -1.36 2.43 -12.54
N LYS A 6 -1.31 2.42 -13.88
CA LYS A 6 -0.03 2.45 -14.62
C LYS A 6 0.73 3.75 -14.40
N LEU A 7 0.02 4.89 -14.43
CA LEU A 7 0.62 6.20 -14.17
C LEU A 7 1.15 6.31 -12.74
N ALA A 8 0.38 5.84 -11.76
CA ALA A 8 0.80 5.81 -10.37
C ALA A 8 2.04 4.93 -10.17
N LEU A 9 2.08 3.75 -10.81
CA LEU A 9 3.23 2.86 -10.73
C LEU A 9 4.48 3.45 -11.38
N ALA A 10 4.33 4.14 -12.52
CA ALA A 10 5.43 4.83 -13.19
C ALA A 10 6.01 5.96 -12.33
N ALA A 11 5.15 6.80 -11.75
CA ALA A 11 5.57 7.88 -10.86
C ALA A 11 6.27 7.35 -9.59
N TRP A 12 5.75 6.25 -9.03
CA TRP A 12 6.39 5.59 -7.89
C TRP A 12 7.77 5.04 -8.25
N ALA A 13 7.91 4.38 -9.40
CA ALA A 13 9.17 3.81 -9.85
C ALA A 13 10.22 4.91 -10.10
N GLU A 14 9.82 6.02 -10.73
CA GLU A 14 10.65 7.21 -10.92
C GLU A 14 11.13 7.79 -9.59
N MET A 15 10.23 7.96 -8.60
CA MET A 15 10.59 8.42 -7.25
C MET A 15 11.62 7.51 -6.56
N LYS A 16 11.57 6.21 -6.85
CA LYS A 16 12.51 5.21 -6.30
C LYS A 16 13.78 5.04 -7.12
N GLY A 17 13.90 5.69 -8.28
CA GLY A 17 15.00 5.49 -9.22
C GLY A 17 15.04 4.07 -9.81
N GLU A 18 13.92 3.33 -9.77
CA GLU A 18 13.80 1.96 -10.26
C GLU A 18 12.98 1.96 -11.57
N SER A 19 13.23 1.02 -12.48
CA SER A 19 12.34 0.86 -13.63
C SER A 19 11.10 0.05 -13.21
N VAL A 20 9.93 0.44 -13.71
CA VAL A 20 8.66 -0.30 -13.48
C VAL A 20 8.81 -1.79 -13.83
N THR A 21 9.51 -2.08 -14.92
CA THR A 21 9.70 -3.45 -15.40
C THR A 21 10.56 -4.28 -14.44
N GLU A 22 11.67 -3.72 -13.95
CA GLU A 22 12.54 -4.42 -13.00
C GLU A 22 11.86 -4.60 -11.65
N TYR A 23 11.09 -3.59 -11.21
CA TYR A 23 10.26 -3.69 -10.02
C TYR A 23 9.24 -4.84 -10.13
N ILE A 24 8.50 -4.93 -11.24
CA ILE A 24 7.52 -6.00 -11.45
C ILE A 24 8.21 -7.38 -11.48
N LYS A 25 9.35 -7.51 -12.17
CA LYS A 25 10.10 -8.78 -12.20
C LYS A 25 10.53 -9.21 -10.79
N ARG A 26 11.04 -8.28 -9.98
CA ARG A 26 11.41 -8.53 -8.58
C ARG A 26 10.21 -8.95 -7.75
N LEU A 27 9.07 -8.29 -7.93
CA LEU A 27 7.83 -8.63 -7.25
C LEU A 27 7.38 -10.06 -7.57
N ILE A 28 7.38 -10.43 -8.86
CA ILE A 28 7.02 -11.78 -9.31
C ILE A 28 8.02 -12.83 -8.78
N ALA A 29 9.32 -12.54 -8.81
CA ALA A 29 10.34 -13.45 -8.29
C ALA A 29 10.19 -13.67 -6.78
N SER A 30 9.96 -12.59 -6.02
CA SER A 30 9.69 -12.66 -4.58
C SER A 30 8.41 -13.43 -4.29
N ASP A 31 7.39 -13.27 -5.13
CA ASP A 31 6.13 -13.97 -4.98
C ASP A 31 6.31 -15.48 -5.19
N MET A 32 6.93 -15.88 -6.29
CA MET A 32 7.26 -17.28 -6.56
C MET A 32 8.10 -17.91 -5.44
N ALA A 33 9.00 -17.14 -4.82
CA ALA A 33 9.84 -17.59 -3.71
C ALA A 33 9.07 -17.73 -2.37
N ALA A 34 8.03 -16.94 -2.13
CA ALA A 34 7.29 -16.96 -0.88
C ALA A 34 6.50 -18.28 -0.67
N GLY A 35 6.11 -18.97 -1.75
CA GLY A 35 5.51 -20.30 -1.71
C GLY A 35 4.12 -20.40 -1.05
N SER A 36 3.64 -19.34 -0.38
CA SER A 36 2.28 -19.20 0.15
C SER A 36 1.86 -17.74 0.26
N PRO A 37 0.54 -17.43 0.17
CA PRO A 37 0.02 -16.08 0.36
C PRO A 37 0.39 -15.47 1.73
N GLN A 38 0.45 -16.27 2.78
CA GLN A 38 0.80 -15.84 4.14
C GLN A 38 2.26 -15.41 4.22
N ALA A 39 3.17 -16.17 3.60
CA ALA A 39 4.59 -15.81 3.53
C ALA A 39 4.81 -14.52 2.71
N ARG A 40 4.04 -14.33 1.63
CA ARG A 40 4.05 -13.10 0.83
C ARG A 40 3.61 -11.89 1.66
N ALA A 41 2.49 -12.02 2.38
CA ALA A 41 2.00 -10.97 3.26
C ALA A 41 3.01 -10.63 4.37
N ALA A 42 3.63 -11.64 4.98
CA ALA A 42 4.66 -11.44 6.01
C ALA A 42 5.92 -10.76 5.46
N ALA A 43 6.35 -11.09 4.23
CA ALA A 43 7.47 -10.44 3.56
C ALA A 43 7.17 -8.97 3.28
N TRP A 44 6.01 -8.68 2.69
CA TRP A 44 5.56 -7.31 2.43
C TRP A 44 5.47 -6.49 3.73
N TYR A 45 4.92 -7.06 4.80
CA TYR A 45 4.82 -6.38 6.09
C TYR A 45 6.19 -6.00 6.65
N ARG A 46 7.19 -6.89 6.56
CA ARG A 46 8.56 -6.58 7.01
C ARG A 46 9.21 -5.46 6.20
N GLU A 47 9.01 -5.45 4.88
CA GLU A 47 9.57 -4.41 4.00
C GLU A 47 8.94 -3.03 4.24
N ASN A 48 7.68 -2.99 4.68
CA ASN A 48 6.91 -1.76 4.86
C ASN A 48 6.71 -1.37 6.34
N ALA A 49 7.33 -2.08 7.28
CA ALA A 49 7.09 -1.91 8.71
C ALA A 49 7.33 -0.48 9.22
N SER A 50 8.37 0.20 8.70
CA SER A 50 8.64 1.59 9.07
C SER A 50 7.57 2.54 8.55
N ALA A 51 7.16 2.40 7.28
CA ALA A 51 6.11 3.23 6.69
C ALA A 51 4.77 3.04 7.43
N LEU A 52 4.43 1.80 7.78
CA LEU A 52 3.25 1.48 8.58
C LEU A 52 3.34 2.06 10.00
N SER A 53 4.52 2.06 10.61
CA SER A 53 4.74 2.68 11.92
C SER A 53 4.62 4.19 11.86
N ASP A 54 5.16 4.84 10.83
CA ASP A 54 5.07 6.28 10.63
C ASP A 54 3.60 6.70 10.41
N GLU A 55 2.88 5.95 9.57
CA GLU A 55 1.45 6.16 9.33
C GLU A 55 0.62 5.95 10.60
N ALA A 56 0.93 4.92 11.39
CA ALA A 56 0.28 4.69 12.68
C ALA A 56 0.50 5.84 13.66
N GLN A 57 1.73 6.37 13.76
CA GLN A 57 2.02 7.54 14.60
C GLN A 57 1.28 8.80 14.14
N VAL A 58 1.20 9.00 12.81
CA VAL A 58 0.42 10.12 12.25
C VAL A 58 -1.06 9.97 12.60
N ILE A 59 -1.62 8.77 12.50
CA ILE A 59 -3.01 8.48 12.88
C ILE A 59 -3.24 8.69 14.39
N GLU A 60 -2.31 8.25 15.24
CA GLU A 60 -2.40 8.47 16.69
C GLU A 60 -2.35 9.96 17.05
N ARG A 61 -1.50 10.74 16.36
CA ARG A 61 -1.31 12.17 16.62
C ARG A 61 -2.45 13.03 16.06
N ASP A 62 -2.80 12.80 14.80
CA ASP A 62 -3.67 13.68 14.01
C ASP A 62 -5.07 13.10 13.78
N GLY A 63 -5.31 11.87 14.25
CA GLY A 63 -6.50 11.09 13.94
C GLY A 63 -6.45 10.48 12.54
N VAL A 64 -7.38 9.59 12.24
CA VAL A 64 -7.55 9.08 10.87
C VAL A 64 -8.12 10.21 10.01
N PRO A 65 -7.46 10.63 8.91
CA PRO A 65 -8.00 11.64 8.00
C PRO A 65 -9.39 11.21 7.50
N GLY A 66 -10.40 12.05 7.71
CA GLY A 66 -11.78 11.73 7.31
C GLY A 66 -12.57 10.84 8.29
N SER A 67 -12.03 10.47 9.45
CA SER A 67 -12.82 9.83 10.52
C SER A 67 -14.02 10.69 10.96
N HIS A 68 -13.87 12.00 10.93
CA HIS A 68 -14.94 12.98 11.17
C HIS A 68 -15.97 13.05 10.02
N LEU A 69 -15.65 12.55 8.82
CA LEU A 69 -16.62 12.41 7.72
C LEU A 69 -17.46 11.14 7.84
N ALA A 70 -16.96 10.11 8.54
CA ALA A 70 -17.71 8.86 8.77
C ALA A 70 -18.91 9.03 9.72
N MET A 71 -18.94 10.09 10.55
CA MET A 71 -20.11 10.43 11.38
C MET A 71 -21.25 11.10 10.60
N ASN A 72 -21.04 11.48 9.33
CA ASN A 72 -22.07 12.01 8.43
C ASN A 72 -22.47 10.98 7.35
N TYR A 73 -22.30 9.69 7.60
CA TYR A 73 -23.08 8.70 6.86
C TYR A 73 -24.52 8.80 7.38
N PRO A 74 -25.51 9.27 6.60
CA PRO A 74 -26.89 9.05 6.94
C PRO A 74 -27.09 7.54 6.87
N GLY A 75 -27.00 6.88 8.03
CA GLY A 75 -27.53 5.55 8.22
C GLY A 75 -28.94 5.55 7.64
N ARG A 76 -29.14 4.68 6.66
CA ARG A 76 -30.43 4.32 6.09
C ARG A 76 -31.47 4.27 7.21
N ASN A 77 -32.45 5.18 7.15
CA ASN A 77 -33.65 5.09 7.96
C ASN A 77 -34.31 3.75 7.63
N GLU A 78 -34.46 2.89 8.63
CA GLU A 78 -35.50 1.86 8.69
C GLU A 78 -36.66 2.39 9.54
#